data_AF-D4XAM4-F1
#
_entry.id   AF-D4XAM4-F1
#
_cell.length_a   1.000
_cell.length_b   1.000
_cell.length_c   1.000
_cell.angle_alpha   90.00
_cell.angle_beta   90.00
_cell.angle_gamma   90.00
#
_symmetry.space_group_name_H-M   'P 1'
#
loop_
_entity.id
_entity.type
_entity.pdbx_description
1 polymer ?
#
loop_
_entity_poly.entity_id
_entity_poly.type
_entity_poly.pdbx_seq_one_letter_code
_entity_poly.pdbx_strand_id
1 'polypeptide(L)'
;MTQEFASAVSETPASAAGNIGSALRALRQSKGWSLDEVSSRIKFSTKQIEALENEAWADLPTGVSLRGLVRNYARLLGADSQAIVDSLDPKARVTGPVKLSPGALHSAHSIPQSSADDDRSSSTSWGWLIAIVLVLAAGVAYAFWQGWLPQQWLPFDWLPKPTK
;
A
#
# COMPACT_ATOMS: atom_id res chain seq x y z
N MET A 1 0.77 59.25 1.31
CA MET A 1 2.12 58.94 1.85
C MET A 1 1.85 58.40 3.24
N THR A 2 1.71 57.09 3.43
CA THR A 2 2.80 56.09 3.40
C THR A 2 2.25 54.68 3.12
N GLN A 3 3.03 53.89 2.38
CA GLN A 3 2.90 52.43 2.26
C GLN A 3 3.05 51.75 3.61
N GLU A 4 2.41 50.59 3.79
CA GLU A 4 3.11 49.47 4.43
C GLU A 4 2.85 48.20 3.63
N PHE A 5 3.96 47.63 3.19
CA PHE A 5 4.06 46.43 2.38
C PHE A 5 3.81 45.17 3.23
N ALA A 6 3.18 44.19 2.60
CA ALA A 6 3.51 42.76 2.66
C ALA A 6 3.90 42.16 4.02
N SER A 7 3.06 41.25 4.52
CA SER A 7 3.51 39.89 4.84
C SER A 7 2.31 38.97 4.88
N ALA A 8 1.94 38.45 3.71
CA ALA A 8 1.40 37.11 3.65
C ALA A 8 2.53 36.21 4.15
N VAL A 9 2.48 35.84 5.43
CA VAL A 9 3.28 34.73 5.93
C VAL A 9 2.68 33.48 5.30
N SER A 10 3.10 33.20 4.06
CA SER A 10 3.10 31.85 3.57
C SER A 10 4.05 31.09 4.49
N GLU A 11 3.48 30.47 5.53
CA GLU A 11 4.13 29.41 6.27
C GLU A 11 4.47 28.33 5.25
N THR A 12 5.67 28.46 4.71
CA THR A 12 6.39 27.42 4.00
C THR A 12 6.45 26.24 4.97
N PRO A 13 5.88 25.06 4.64
CA PRO A 13 5.89 23.95 5.56
C PRO A 13 7.34 23.53 5.80
N ALA A 14 7.82 23.86 6.98
CA ALA A 14 9.08 23.38 7.53
C ALA A 14 8.98 21.88 7.78
N SER A 15 9.30 21.05 6.77
CA SER A 15 9.99 19.77 6.97
C SER A 15 10.33 19.14 5.61
N ALA A 16 11.33 19.71 4.93
CA ALA A 16 11.99 19.09 3.78
C ALA A 16 13.35 18.49 4.18
N ALA A 17 13.48 18.06 5.45
CA ALA A 17 14.58 17.23 5.92
C ALA A 17 14.06 15.79 5.96
N GLY A 18 14.67 14.93 5.14
CA GLY A 18 14.16 13.63 4.72
C GLY A 18 13.85 12.64 5.85
N ASN A 19 12.59 12.65 6.28
CA ASN A 19 12.01 11.69 7.19
C ASN A 19 11.30 10.59 6.41
N ILE A 20 11.33 9.34 6.89
CA ILE A 20 10.78 8.17 6.17
C ILE A 20 9.28 8.36 5.89
N GLY A 21 8.55 8.89 6.86
CA GLY A 21 7.10 9.15 6.70
C GLY A 21 6.81 10.11 5.55
N SER A 22 7.55 11.22 5.48
CA SER A 22 7.42 12.22 4.41
C SER A 22 7.80 11.67 3.03
N ALA A 23 8.82 10.83 2.95
CA ALA A 23 9.26 10.18 1.71
C ALA A 23 8.19 9.21 1.19
N LEU A 24 7.60 8.39 2.07
CA LEU A 24 6.53 7.46 1.71
C LEU A 24 5.26 8.21 1.26
N ARG A 25 4.91 9.31 1.94
CA ARG A 25 3.79 10.18 1.53
C ARG A 25 4.01 10.75 0.13
N ALA A 26 5.19 11.30 -0.15
CA ALA A 26 5.52 11.86 -1.46
C ALA A 26 5.43 10.80 -2.57
N LEU A 27 5.90 9.58 -2.29
CA LEU A 27 5.78 8.44 -3.21
C LEU A 27 4.32 8.03 -3.45
N ARG A 28 3.46 8.04 -2.42
CA ARG A 28 2.04 7.77 -2.60
C ARG A 28 1.36 8.86 -3.44
N GLN A 29 1.65 10.12 -3.14
CA GLN A 29 1.07 11.26 -3.85
C GLN A 29 1.50 11.29 -5.32
N SER A 30 2.75 10.94 -5.64
CA SER A 30 3.21 10.86 -7.04
C SER A 30 2.51 9.76 -7.85
N LYS A 31 2.01 8.72 -7.18
CA LYS A 31 1.17 7.66 -7.76
C LYS A 31 -0.31 8.05 -7.84
N GLY A 32 -0.72 9.15 -7.23
CA GLY A 32 -2.11 9.60 -7.17
C GLY A 32 -3.01 8.73 -6.29
N TRP A 33 -2.45 7.91 -5.38
CA TRP A 33 -3.24 7.03 -4.54
C TRP A 33 -3.71 7.71 -3.26
N SER A 34 -5.00 7.53 -2.95
CA SER A 34 -5.57 7.89 -1.65
C SER A 34 -5.12 6.91 -0.55
N LEU A 35 -5.27 7.31 0.71
CA LEU A 35 -5.01 6.42 1.84
C LEU A 35 -5.94 5.19 1.82
N ASP A 36 -7.18 5.35 1.38
CA ASP A 36 -8.18 4.29 1.29
C ASP A 36 -7.78 3.23 0.23
N GLU A 37 -7.35 3.68 -0.94
CA GLU A 37 -6.81 2.81 -1.99
C GLU A 37 -5.55 2.05 -1.57
N VAL A 38 -4.71 2.65 -0.74
CA VAL A 38 -3.56 1.94 -0.16
C VAL A 38 -4.04 0.92 0.86
N SER A 39 -4.93 1.29 1.78
CA SER A 39 -5.46 0.43 2.83
C SER A 39 -6.27 -0.76 2.31
N SER A 40 -6.88 -0.65 1.13
CA SER A 40 -7.56 -1.77 0.47
C SER A 40 -6.59 -2.76 -0.17
N ARG A 41 -5.34 -2.33 -0.46
CA ARG A 41 -4.29 -3.14 -1.09
C ARG A 41 -3.34 -3.79 -0.08
N ILE A 42 -3.18 -3.20 1.10
CA ILE A 42 -2.36 -3.76 2.20
C ILE A 42 -3.21 -4.04 3.43
N LYS A 43 -2.82 -5.01 4.26
CA LYS A 43 -3.59 -5.43 5.46
C LYS A 43 -3.49 -4.44 6.65
N PHE A 44 -3.45 -3.14 6.40
CA PHE A 44 -3.30 -2.09 7.42
C PHE A 44 -4.33 -0.99 7.22
N SER A 45 -4.81 -0.41 8.32
CA SER A 45 -5.86 0.62 8.27
C SER A 45 -5.32 1.95 7.76
N THR A 46 -6.22 2.78 7.22
CA THR A 46 -5.92 4.17 6.82
C THR A 46 -5.24 4.95 7.95
N LYS A 47 -5.72 4.79 9.19
CA LYS A 47 -5.12 5.40 10.39
C LYS A 47 -3.66 4.96 10.61
N GLN A 48 -3.33 3.69 10.41
CA GLN A 48 -1.95 3.20 10.56
C GLN A 48 -1.04 3.72 9.45
N ILE A 49 -1.55 3.82 8.22
CA ILE A 49 -0.80 4.38 7.09
C ILE A 49 -0.55 5.87 7.31
N GLU A 50 -1.57 6.61 7.73
CA GLU A 50 -1.46 8.03 8.09
C GLU A 50 -0.48 8.25 9.25
N ALA A 51 -0.56 7.44 10.31
CA ALA A 51 0.37 7.49 11.42
C ALA A 51 1.81 7.23 10.97
N LEU A 52 2.03 6.33 10.01
CA LEU A 52 3.36 6.07 9.44
C LEU A 52 3.87 7.27 8.64
N GLU A 53 3.03 7.90 7.82
CA GLU A 53 3.41 9.08 7.06
C GLU A 53 3.69 10.30 7.95
N ASN A 54 3.02 10.41 9.09
CA ASN A 54 3.21 11.47 10.10
C ASN A 54 4.28 11.11 11.15
N GLU A 55 4.89 9.93 11.07
CA GLU A 55 5.85 9.43 12.08
C GLU A 55 5.28 9.45 13.50
N ALA A 56 3.97 9.22 13.63
CA ALA A 56 3.27 9.07 14.90
C ALA A 56 3.52 7.67 15.47
N TRP A 57 4.77 7.41 15.90
CA TRP A 57 5.24 6.10 16.35
C TRP A 57 4.44 5.50 17.52
N ALA A 58 3.80 6.34 18.33
CA ALA A 58 2.96 5.91 19.45
C ALA A 58 1.65 5.23 19.00
N ASP A 59 1.15 5.57 17.81
CA ASP A 59 -0.11 5.04 17.24
C ASP A 59 0.13 3.85 16.29
N LEU A 60 1.40 3.50 16.07
CA LEU A 60 1.79 2.43 15.16
C LEU A 60 1.88 1.08 15.85
N PRO A 61 1.64 -0.03 15.11
CA PRO A 61 1.99 -1.36 15.59
C PRO A 61 3.50 -1.48 15.73
N THR A 62 3.98 -2.45 16.51
CA THR A 62 5.39 -2.51 16.95
C THR A 62 6.05 -3.82 16.57
N GLY A 63 7.38 -3.86 16.70
CA GLY A 63 8.16 -5.06 16.40
C GLY A 63 7.98 -5.54 14.96
N VAL A 64 7.59 -6.81 14.80
CA VAL A 64 7.46 -7.47 13.48
C VAL A 64 6.32 -6.86 12.64
N SER A 65 5.23 -6.43 13.28
CA SER A 65 4.09 -5.83 12.58
C SER A 65 4.44 -4.47 11.97
N LEU A 66 5.24 -3.65 12.65
CA LEU A 66 5.74 -2.38 12.09
C LEU A 66 6.57 -2.61 10.83
N ARG A 67 7.51 -3.57 10.91
CA ARG A 67 8.36 -3.94 9.76
C ARG A 67 7.51 -4.47 8.60
N GLY A 68 6.44 -5.21 8.91
CA GLY A 68 5.47 -5.69 7.93
C GLY A 68 4.72 -4.55 7.24
N LEU A 69 4.27 -3.55 7.99
CA LEU A 69 3.61 -2.35 7.47
C LEU A 69 4.52 -1.60 6.49
N VAL A 70 5.72 -1.24 6.95
CA VAL A 70 6.66 -0.46 6.16
C VAL A 70 7.06 -1.21 4.89
N ARG A 71 7.37 -2.51 5.00
CA ARG A 71 7.77 -3.33 3.84
C ARG A 71 6.66 -3.45 2.80
N ASN A 72 5.44 -3.77 3.23
CA ASN A 72 4.31 -3.92 2.30
C ASN A 72 3.97 -2.60 1.64
N TYR A 73 4.05 -1.49 2.39
CA TYR A 73 3.76 -0.18 1.86
C TYR A 73 4.84 0.28 0.86
N ALA A 74 6.12 0.15 1.20
CA ALA A 74 7.23 0.42 0.29
C ALA A 74 7.14 -0.40 -1.01
N ARG A 75 6.86 -1.71 -0.89
CA ARG A 75 6.68 -2.60 -2.04
C ARG A 75 5.50 -2.18 -2.91
N LEU A 76 4.38 -1.78 -2.31
CA LEU A 76 3.21 -1.30 -3.03
C LEU A 76 3.54 -0.01 -3.81
N LEU A 77 4.32 0.90 -3.22
CA LEU A 77 4.78 2.14 -3.86
C LEU A 77 5.88 1.92 -4.92
N GLY A 78 6.47 0.72 -4.98
CA GLY A 78 7.56 0.38 -5.90
C GLY A 78 8.93 0.86 -5.43
N ALA A 79 9.09 1.15 -4.14
CA ALA A 79 10.36 1.51 -3.52
C ALA A 79 11.11 0.27 -2.99
N ASP A 80 12.41 0.40 -2.75
CA ASP A 80 13.19 -0.67 -2.12
C ASP A 80 12.77 -0.85 -0.66
N SER A 81 11.96 -1.89 -0.45
CA SER A 81 11.42 -2.22 0.85
C SER A 81 12.47 -2.61 1.90
N GLN A 82 13.63 -3.15 1.50
CA GLN A 82 14.70 -3.50 2.45
C GLN A 82 15.41 -2.25 2.93
N ALA A 83 15.82 -1.39 2.00
CA ALA A 83 16.47 -0.11 2.32
C ALA A 83 15.61 0.76 3.27
N ILE A 84 14.30 0.84 3.02
CA ILE A 84 13.38 1.62 3.87
C ILE A 84 13.23 0.98 5.26
N VAL A 85 13.11 -0.35 5.35
CA VAL A 85 13.02 -1.05 6.64
C VAL A 85 14.32 -0.91 7.45
N ASP A 86 15.47 -0.91 6.79
CA ASP A 86 16.76 -0.73 7.45
C ASP A 86 16.94 0.70 7.98
N SER A 87 16.37 1.68 7.28
CA SER A 87 16.37 3.08 7.72
C SER A 87 15.47 3.36 8.93
N LEU A 88 14.57 2.44 9.33
CA LEU A 88 13.73 2.63 10.52
C LEU A 88 14.56 2.78 11.79
N ASP A 89 14.27 3.81 12.59
CA ASP A 89 14.87 4.03 13.90
C ASP A 89 14.76 2.76 14.78
N PRO A 90 15.87 2.23 15.32
CA PRO A 90 15.88 1.12 16.25
C PRO A 90 14.89 1.27 17.42
N LYS A 91 14.63 2.50 17.90
CA LYS A 91 13.68 2.78 18.99
C LYS A 91 12.23 2.49 18.58
N ALA A 92 11.86 2.84 17.34
CA ALA A 92 10.54 2.52 16.78
C ALA A 92 10.31 1.01 16.65
N ARG A 93 11.38 0.20 16.59
CA ARG A 93 11.30 -1.27 16.52
C ARG A 93 10.89 -1.91 17.85
N VAL A 94 10.96 -1.21 18.99
CA VAL A 94 10.86 -1.79 20.35
C VAL A 94 9.61 -1.33 21.13
N THR A 95 9.06 -0.16 20.84
CA THR A 95 8.02 0.45 21.70
C THR A 95 6.59 0.04 21.37
N GLY A 96 6.16 -1.16 21.77
CA GLY A 96 4.79 -1.29 22.27
C GLY A 96 4.26 -2.72 22.44
N PRO A 97 3.27 -2.89 23.34
CA PRO A 97 2.67 -4.17 23.63
C PRO A 97 1.89 -4.67 22.42
N VAL A 98 2.08 -5.94 22.08
CA VAL A 98 1.21 -6.64 21.14
C VAL A 98 -0.20 -6.58 21.74
N LYS A 99 -1.07 -5.69 21.25
CA LYS A 99 -2.52 -5.79 21.49
C LYS A 99 -3.03 -7.02 20.72
N LEU A 100 -2.75 -8.20 21.26
CA LEU A 100 -3.54 -9.39 21.00
C LEU A 100 -4.91 -9.08 21.58
N SER A 101 -5.91 -8.81 20.75
CA SER A 101 -7.29 -8.73 21.23
C SER A 101 -7.68 -10.14 21.70
N PRO A 102 -7.80 -10.44 23.00
CA PRO A 102 -8.17 -11.76 23.48
C PRO A 102 -9.70 -11.86 23.36
N GLY A 103 -10.18 -12.20 22.17
CA GLY A 103 -11.62 -12.31 21.90
C GLY A 103 -12.04 -13.48 21.01
N ALA A 104 -11.09 -14.18 20.37
CA ALA A 104 -11.41 -15.23 19.40
C ALA A 104 -11.52 -16.65 20.01
N LEU A 105 -11.65 -16.77 21.34
CA LEU A 105 -11.73 -18.09 22.03
C LEU A 105 -13.10 -18.43 22.63
N HIS A 106 -14.11 -17.58 22.48
CA HIS A 106 -15.47 -17.90 22.92
C HIS A 106 -16.42 -18.09 21.73
N SER A 107 -16.49 -19.31 21.20
CA SER A 107 -17.66 -19.81 20.48
C SER A 107 -17.67 -21.33 20.55
N ALA A 108 -17.83 -21.83 21.77
CA ALA A 108 -18.35 -23.16 22.01
C ALA A 108 -19.82 -23.01 22.40
N HIS A 109 -20.68 -23.73 21.67
CA HIS A 109 -22.00 -24.21 22.10
C HIS A 109 -23.21 -23.27 21.99
N SER A 110 -23.96 -23.39 20.88
CA SER A 110 -25.36 -23.87 20.85
C SER A 110 -26.04 -23.68 19.46
N ILE A 111 -26.67 -24.74 18.95
CA ILE A 111 -27.65 -24.80 17.83
C ILE A 111 -28.97 -25.32 18.48
N PRO A 112 -30.24 -25.00 18.08
CA PRO A 112 -30.83 -24.52 16.80
C PRO A 112 -31.73 -23.25 17.00
N GLN A 113 -32.48 -22.62 16.07
CA GLN A 113 -33.24 -23.04 14.88
C GLN A 113 -33.61 -21.79 14.04
N SER A 114 -33.82 -22.01 12.75
CA SER A 114 -34.15 -21.09 11.64
C SER A 114 -35.35 -20.13 11.81
N SER A 115 -35.25 -18.89 11.29
CA SER A 115 -36.06 -18.34 10.17
C SER A 115 -35.75 -16.85 9.87
N ALA A 116 -35.66 -16.55 8.58
CA ALA A 116 -35.85 -15.26 7.88
C ALA A 116 -34.73 -14.19 7.91
N ASP A 117 -34.13 -14.04 6.72
CA ASP A 117 -33.76 -12.79 6.03
C ASP A 117 -32.58 -11.96 6.59
N ASP A 118 -31.38 -12.26 6.11
CA ASP A 118 -30.70 -11.46 5.08
C ASP A 118 -29.24 -11.93 4.98
N ASP A 119 -28.92 -12.54 3.84
CA ASP A 119 -27.57 -12.95 3.45
C ASP A 119 -26.66 -11.72 3.27
N ARG A 120 -26.13 -11.20 4.38
CA ARG A 120 -24.88 -10.43 4.40
C ARG A 120 -23.72 -11.35 4.73
N SER A 121 -23.51 -12.35 3.87
CA SER A 121 -22.26 -13.09 3.86
C SER A 121 -21.19 -12.21 3.21
N SER A 122 -20.37 -11.58 4.04
CA SER A 122 -19.09 -10.95 3.70
C SER A 122 -18.02 -11.99 3.33
N SER A 123 -18.43 -13.00 2.55
CA SER A 123 -17.53 -13.86 1.81
C SER A 123 -17.33 -13.19 0.46
N THR A 124 -16.19 -12.51 0.31
CA THR A 124 -15.68 -12.02 -0.98
C THR A 124 -15.67 -13.19 -1.97
N SER A 125 -16.80 -13.38 -2.65
CA SER A 125 -17.09 -14.51 -3.52
C SER A 125 -16.04 -14.57 -4.60
N TRP A 126 -15.19 -15.60 -4.61
CA TRP A 126 -14.15 -15.78 -5.63
C TRP A 126 -14.64 -15.66 -7.09
N GLY A 127 -15.95 -15.69 -7.32
CA GLY A 127 -16.57 -15.39 -8.62
C GLY A 127 -16.19 -14.03 -9.21
N TRP A 128 -16.03 -12.95 -8.42
CA TRP A 128 -15.66 -11.64 -9.01
C TRP A 128 -14.18 -11.60 -9.44
N LEU A 129 -13.30 -12.38 -8.80
CA LEU A 129 -11.91 -12.54 -9.23
C LEU A 129 -11.83 -13.28 -10.56
N ILE A 130 -12.65 -14.32 -10.75
CA ILE A 130 -12.75 -15.05 -12.03
C ILE A 130 -13.27 -14.12 -13.13
N ALA A 131 -14.27 -13.29 -12.83
CA ALA A 131 -14.78 -12.29 -13.77
C ALA A 131 -13.71 -11.26 -14.18
N ILE A 132 -12.91 -10.77 -13.22
CA ILE A 132 -11.79 -9.84 -13.50
C ILE A 132 -10.72 -10.51 -14.37
N VAL A 133 -10.33 -11.75 -14.05
CA VAL A 133 -9.33 -12.49 -14.83
C VAL A 133 -9.80 -12.70 -16.27
N LEU A 134 -11.08 -13.03 -16.47
CA LEU A 134 -11.67 -13.17 -17.82
C LEU A 134 -11.64 -11.85 -18.59
N VAL A 135 -11.99 -10.73 -17.95
CA VAL A 135 -11.95 -9.40 -18.59
C VAL A 135 -10.51 -9.00 -18.95
N LEU A 136 -9.55 -9.25 -18.08
CA LEU A 136 -8.13 -9.00 -18.34
C LEU A 136 -7.60 -9.87 -19.48
N ALA A 137 -7.92 -11.16 -19.49
CA ALA A 137 -7.52 -12.09 -20.55
C ALA A 137 -8.12 -11.67 -21.91
N ALA A 138 -9.39 -11.26 -21.94
CA ALA A 138 -10.04 -10.74 -23.13
C ALA A 138 -9.39 -9.44 -23.64
N GLY A 139 -9.01 -8.53 -22.73
CA GLY A 139 -8.29 -7.30 -23.07
C GLY A 139 -6.91 -7.55 -23.66
N VAL A 140 -6.16 -8.52 -23.13
CA VAL A 140 -4.84 -8.91 -23.65
C VAL A 140 -4.97 -9.58 -25.02
N ALA A 141 -5.94 -10.48 -25.20
CA ALA A 141 -6.21 -11.11 -26.49
C ALA A 141 -6.62 -10.08 -27.55
N TYR A 142 -7.43 -9.09 -27.16
CA TYR A 142 -7.82 -7.99 -28.05
C TYR A 142 -6.63 -7.10 -28.43
N ALA A 143 -5.78 -6.73 -27.46
CA ALA A 143 -4.58 -5.93 -27.72
C ALA A 143 -3.55 -6.66 -28.62
N PHE A 144 -3.45 -7.97 -28.49
CA PHE A 144 -2.63 -8.82 -29.36
C PHE A 144 -3.18 -8.85 -30.79
N TRP A 145 -4.50 -8.92 -30.96
CA TRP A 145 -5.15 -8.89 -32.27
C TRP A 145 -5.07 -7.51 -32.95
N GLN A 146 -5.04 -6.43 -32.15
CA GLN A 146 -4.83 -5.06 -32.63
C GLN A 146 -3.38 -4.74 -33.03
N GLY A 147 -2.45 -5.70 -32.91
CA GLY A 147 -1.06 -5.54 -33.36
C GLY A 147 -0.25 -4.48 -32.60
N TRP A 148 -0.68 -4.09 -31.39
CA TRP A 148 -0.10 -2.98 -30.62
C TRP A 148 1.15 -3.37 -29.81
N LEU A 149 1.86 -4.45 -30.18
CA LEU A 149 3.15 -4.81 -29.57
C LEU A 149 4.32 -4.26 -30.41
N PRO A 150 4.95 -3.13 -30.01
CA PRO A 150 6.20 -2.71 -30.61
C PRO A 150 7.30 -3.74 -30.30
N GLN A 151 7.94 -4.28 -31.34
CA GLN A 151 9.00 -5.30 -31.32
C GLN A 151 10.31 -4.88 -30.58
N GLN A 152 10.35 -3.69 -29.98
CA GLN A 152 11.51 -3.14 -29.26
C GLN A 152 11.73 -3.73 -27.84
N TRP A 153 10.85 -4.63 -27.39
CA TRP A 153 10.94 -5.32 -26.09
C TRP A 153 11.46 -6.76 -26.18
N LEU A 154 12.14 -7.10 -27.27
CA LEU A 154 12.87 -8.34 -27.40
C LEU A 154 14.36 -8.11 -27.10
N PRO A 155 14.89 -8.52 -25.93
CA PRO A 155 16.30 -8.41 -25.59
C PRO A 155 17.15 -9.51 -26.26
N PHE A 156 16.96 -9.75 -27.56
CA PHE A 156 17.65 -10.82 -28.31
C PHE A 156 18.86 -10.34 -29.12
N ASP A 157 19.32 -9.09 -28.94
CA ASP A 157 20.50 -8.51 -29.61
C ASP A 157 21.87 -9.09 -29.19
N TRP A 158 21.91 -10.10 -28.30
CA TRP A 158 23.17 -10.65 -27.78
C TRP A 158 23.74 -11.85 -28.55
N LEU A 159 23.10 -12.32 -29.64
CA LEU A 159 23.64 -13.45 -30.41
C LEU A 159 24.75 -12.99 -31.40
N PRO A 160 26.01 -13.42 -31.22
CA PRO A 160 27.02 -13.26 -32.26
C PRO A 160 26.63 -14.10 -33.48
N LYS A 161 26.69 -13.50 -34.67
CA LYS A 161 26.45 -14.17 -35.94
C LYS A 161 27.54 -15.24 -36.14
N PRO A 162 27.21 -16.51 -36.37
CA PRO A 162 28.23 -17.52 -36.69
C PRO A 162 28.90 -17.10 -38.01
N THR A 163 30.17 -16.72 -37.93
CA THR A 163 31.03 -16.56 -39.09
C THR A 163 31.23 -17.94 -39.72
N LYS A 164 30.89 -18.05 -41.02
CA LYS A 164 31.16 -19.23 -41.84
C LYS A 164 32.64 -19.57 -41.90
#